data_AF-A0A926LMM9-F1
#
_entry.id   AF-A0A926LMM9-F1
#
_cell.length_a   1.000
_cell.length_b   1.000
_cell.length_c   1.000
_cell.angle_alpha   90.00
_cell.angle_beta   90.00
_cell.angle_gamma   90.00
#
_symmetry.space_group_name_H-M   'P 1'
#
loop_
_entity.id
_entity.type
_entity.pdbx_description
1 polymer ?
#
loop_
_entity_poly.entity_id
_entity_poly.type
_entity_poly.pdbx_seq_one_letter_code
_entity_poly.pdbx_strand_id
1 'polypeptide(L)'
;MVQLSATRRGARLARLLTERQLADWGRPSEPAEHIVAELAANAVLHGRVPGRDFRLTLRLDAAGALRIEVTDPRGDRIPRIPDLVAEEAESGRGLRLVMAYADRWGVDRAPLPCKTVWAEVAPDRADP
;
A
#
# COMPACT_ATOMS: atom_id res chain seq x y z
N MET A 1 -0.35 -11.85 -6.61
CA MET A 1 -0.35 -10.56 -7.34
C MET A 1 -1.68 -10.40 -8.03
N VAL A 2 -2.29 -9.21 -7.97
CA VAL A 2 -3.57 -8.90 -8.62
C VAL A 2 -3.53 -7.53 -9.30
N GLN A 3 -4.23 -7.37 -10.44
CA GLN A 3 -4.47 -6.07 -11.09
C GLN A 3 -5.84 -5.54 -10.71
N LEU A 4 -5.92 -4.26 -10.36
CA LEU A 4 -7.12 -3.63 -9.85
C LEU A 4 -7.30 -2.25 -10.50
N SER A 5 -8.53 -1.94 -10.90
CA SER A 5 -8.84 -0.64 -11.49
C SER A 5 -8.61 0.48 -10.48
N ALA A 6 -7.98 1.57 -10.92
CA ALA A 6 -7.71 2.76 -10.11
C ALA A 6 -8.99 3.56 -9.79
N THR A 7 -9.87 2.95 -9.00
CA THR A 7 -11.18 3.45 -8.56
C THR A 7 -11.40 3.12 -7.09
N ARG A 8 -12.34 3.80 -6.43
CA ARG A 8 -12.74 3.49 -5.04
C ARG A 8 -13.14 2.02 -4.86
N ARG A 9 -13.83 1.43 -5.85
CA ARG A 9 -14.19 0.01 -5.84
C ARG A 9 -12.96 -0.90 -5.90
N GLY A 10 -11.97 -0.55 -6.72
CA GLY A 10 -10.71 -1.28 -6.80
C GLY A 10 -9.91 -1.22 -5.51
N ALA A 11 -9.86 -0.06 -4.84
CA ALA A 11 -9.23 0.06 -3.52
C ALA A 11 -9.94 -0.78 -2.45
N ARG A 12 -11.28 -0.77 -2.43
CA ARG A 12 -12.05 -1.66 -1.53
C ARG A 12 -11.76 -3.13 -1.82
N LEU A 13 -11.67 -3.52 -3.10
CA LEU A 13 -11.35 -4.89 -3.49
C LEU A 13 -9.93 -5.28 -3.08
N ALA A 14 -8.95 -4.35 -3.15
CA ALA A 14 -7.59 -4.58 -2.67
C ALA A 14 -7.57 -5.01 -1.19
N ARG A 15 -8.32 -4.29 -0.34
CA ARG A 15 -8.43 -4.61 1.08
C ARG A 15 -9.06 -5.99 1.31
N LEU A 16 -10.21 -6.27 0.68
CA LEU A 16 -10.89 -7.56 0.82
C LEU A 16 -10.03 -8.75 0.36
N LEU A 17 -9.30 -8.60 -0.74
CA LEU A 17 -8.39 -9.63 -1.24
C LEU A 17 -7.20 -9.83 -0.29
N THR A 18 -6.76 -8.78 0.40
CA THR A 18 -5.70 -8.87 1.41
C THR A 18 -6.16 -9.62 2.63
N GLU A 19 -7.30 -9.24 3.22
CA GLU A 19 -7.91 -9.95 4.34
C GLU A 19 -8.07 -11.44 4.03
N ARG A 20 -8.59 -11.76 2.84
CA ARG A 20 -8.73 -13.15 2.40
C ARG A 20 -7.39 -13.87 2.28
N GLN A 21 -6.41 -13.24 1.64
CA GLN A 21 -5.09 -13.84 1.44
C GLN A 21 -4.36 -14.10 2.77
N LEU A 22 -4.49 -13.19 3.73
CA LEU A 22 -3.93 -13.32 5.07
C LEU A 22 -4.59 -14.47 5.84
N ALA A 23 -5.92 -14.59 5.74
CA ALA A 23 -6.65 -15.71 6.32
C ALA A 23 -6.23 -17.06 5.68
N ASP A 24 -6.09 -17.11 4.35
CA ASP A 24 -5.63 -18.31 3.64
C ASP A 24 -4.18 -18.69 4.01
N TRP A 25 -3.35 -17.72 4.43
CA TRP A 25 -2.01 -17.96 4.99
C TRP A 25 -2.00 -18.25 6.50
N GLY A 26 -3.15 -18.21 7.18
CA GLY A 26 -3.25 -18.41 8.63
C GLY A 26 -2.58 -17.30 9.45
N ARG A 27 -2.46 -16.09 8.89
CA ARG A 27 -1.79 -14.94 9.50
C ARG A 27 -2.63 -13.66 9.37
N PRO A 28 -3.75 -13.54 10.10
CA PRO A 28 -4.51 -12.29 10.14
C PRO A 28 -3.62 -11.14 10.65
N SER A 29 -3.72 -9.97 10.03
CA SER A 29 -2.92 -8.80 10.40
C SER A 29 -3.70 -7.51 10.07
N GLU A 30 -4.23 -6.89 11.12
CA GLU A 30 -4.90 -5.59 11.01
C GLU A 30 -3.96 -4.46 10.51
N PRO A 31 -2.68 -4.37 10.96
CA PRO A 31 -1.71 -3.44 10.38
C PRO A 31 -1.57 -3.58 8.85
N ALA A 32 -1.53 -4.82 8.34
CA ALA A 32 -1.43 -5.07 6.91
C ALA A 32 -2.68 -4.61 6.14
N GLU A 33 -3.87 -4.79 6.70
CA GLU A 33 -5.12 -4.30 6.10
C GLU A 33 -5.16 -2.78 6.01
N HIS A 34 -4.76 -2.09 7.09
CA HIS A 34 -4.67 -0.63 7.12
C HIS A 34 -3.66 -0.11 6.09
N ILE A 35 -2.47 -0.70 6.03
CA ILE A 35 -1.46 -0.35 5.02
C ILE A 35 -2.00 -0.54 3.61
N VAL A 36 -2.63 -1.67 3.30
CA VAL A 36 -3.19 -1.90 1.95
C VAL A 36 -4.27 -0.87 1.63
N ALA A 37 -5.15 -0.55 2.58
CA ALA A 37 -6.20 0.44 2.36
C ALA A 37 -5.60 1.81 1.98
N GLU A 38 -4.59 2.26 2.71
CA GLU A 38 -3.91 3.54 2.46
C GLU A 38 -3.10 3.55 1.16
N LEU A 39 -2.32 2.50 0.90
CA LEU A 39 -1.54 2.41 -0.35
C LEU A 39 -2.45 2.32 -1.58
N ALA A 40 -3.56 1.58 -1.50
CA ALA A 40 -4.53 1.50 -2.59
C ALA A 40 -5.27 2.84 -2.78
N ALA A 41 -5.66 3.52 -1.70
CA ALA A 41 -6.23 4.86 -1.78
C ALA A 41 -5.26 5.85 -2.45
N ASN A 42 -3.98 5.82 -2.06
CA ASN A 42 -2.93 6.63 -2.69
C ASN A 42 -2.76 6.32 -4.18
N ALA A 43 -2.81 5.04 -4.58
CA ALA A 43 -2.76 4.67 -6.00
C ALA A 43 -3.97 5.20 -6.78
N VAL A 44 -5.17 5.24 -6.18
CA VAL A 44 -6.38 5.79 -6.80
C VAL A 44 -6.35 7.31 -6.88
N LEU A 45 -5.89 8.00 -5.83
CA LEU A 45 -5.90 9.46 -5.74
C LEU A 45 -4.72 10.12 -6.45
N HIS A 46 -3.54 9.49 -6.40
CA HIS A 46 -2.28 10.07 -6.86
C HIS A 46 -1.60 9.25 -7.95
N GLY A 47 -1.88 7.94 -8.02
CA GLY A 47 -1.31 7.02 -9.02
C GLY A 47 -2.14 6.82 -10.29
N ARG A 48 -3.33 7.46 -10.39
CA ARG A 48 -4.28 7.18 -11.48
C ARG A 48 -3.82 7.75 -12.82
N VAL A 49 -3.74 6.87 -13.82
CA VAL A 49 -3.76 7.20 -15.25
C VAL A 49 -5.07 6.69 -15.85
N PRO A 50 -5.83 7.49 -16.63
CA PRO A 50 -7.01 6.99 -17.33
C PRO A 50 -6.70 5.73 -18.14
N GLY A 51 -7.53 4.69 -17.99
CA GLY A 51 -7.37 3.41 -18.69
C GLY A 51 -6.23 2.52 -18.17
N ARG A 52 -5.63 2.82 -17.01
CA ARG A 52 -4.60 1.97 -16.40
C ARG A 52 -4.99 1.54 -14.99
N ASP A 53 -4.61 0.31 -14.66
CA ASP A 53 -4.81 -0.31 -13.36
C ASP A 53 -3.60 -0.08 -12.45
N PHE A 54 -3.78 -0.34 -11.15
CA PHE A 54 -2.69 -0.54 -10.21
C PHE A 54 -2.55 -2.02 -9.87
N ARG A 55 -1.38 -2.39 -9.34
CA ARG A 55 -1.05 -3.75 -8.94
C ARG A 55 -0.92 -3.85 -7.45
N LEU A 56 -1.51 -4.89 -6.85
CA LEU A 56 -1.21 -5.30 -5.49
C LEU A 56 -0.43 -6.61 -5.50
N THR A 57 0.68 -6.65 -4.78
CA THR A 57 1.45 -7.87 -4.51
C THR A 57 1.62 -8.01 -3.00
N LEU A 58 1.31 -9.19 -2.48
CA LEU A 58 1.59 -9.60 -1.12
C LEU A 58 2.60 -10.74 -1.18
N ARG A 59 3.64 -10.68 -0.36
CA ARG A 59 4.64 -11.75 -0.21
C ARG A 59 4.88 -11.99 1.26
N LEU A 60 4.78 -13.25 1.68
CA LEU A 60 5.18 -13.70 3.00
C LEU A 60 6.53 -14.40 2.88
N ASP A 61 7.52 -13.98 3.65
CA ASP A 61 8.81 -14.65 3.68
C ASP A 61 8.82 -15.86 4.65
N ALA A 62 9.94 -16.58 4.69
CA ALA A 62 10.09 -17.75 5.56
C ALA A 62 10.11 -17.41 7.06
N ALA A 63 10.46 -16.17 7.43
CA ALA A 63 10.40 -15.69 8.80
C ALA A 63 8.99 -15.21 9.21
N GLY A 64 8.07 -15.10 8.25
CA GLY A 64 6.71 -14.64 8.44
C GLY A 64 6.55 -13.12 8.34
N ALA A 65 7.55 -12.39 7.86
CA ALA A 65 7.41 -10.99 7.54
C ALA A 65 6.60 -10.83 6.24
N LEU A 66 5.63 -9.92 6.28
CA LEU A 66 4.76 -9.63 5.15
C LEU A 66 5.28 -8.40 4.41
N ARG A 67 5.55 -8.54 3.11
CA ARG A 67 5.81 -7.43 2.19
C ARG A 67 4.59 -7.13 1.34
N ILE A 68 4.13 -5.89 1.43
CA ILE A 68 3.00 -5.33 0.69
C ILE A 68 3.57 -4.38 -0.36
N GLU A 69 3.21 -4.59 -1.62
CA GLU A 69 3.66 -3.74 -2.73
C GLU A 69 2.45 -3.26 -3.55
N VAL A 70 2.35 -1.94 -3.75
CA VAL A 70 1.39 -1.32 -4.64
C VAL A 70 2.13 -0.63 -5.78
N THR A 71 1.94 -1.11 -7.01
CA THR A 71 2.56 -0.51 -8.21
C THR A 71 1.52 0.27 -8.99
N ASP A 72 1.79 1.54 -9.27
CA ASP A 72 0.93 2.42 -10.06
C ASP A 72 1.71 3.05 -11.24
N PRO A 73 1.01 3.48 -12.30
CA PRO A 73 1.63 3.97 -13.53
C PRO A 73 2.07 5.45 -13.49
N ARG A 74 2.13 6.09 -12.31
CA ARG A 74 2.61 7.49 -12.12
C ARG A 74 3.94 7.53 -11.37
N GLY A 75 4.97 7.02 -12.01
CA GLY A 75 6.34 6.95 -11.49
C GLY A 75 7.03 8.31 -11.32
N ASP A 76 6.50 9.33 -11.98
CA ASP A 76 6.90 10.74 -11.82
C ASP A 76 6.38 11.37 -10.52
N ARG A 77 5.37 10.76 -9.88
CA ARG A 77 4.75 11.27 -8.65
C ARG A 77 5.11 10.41 -7.45
N ILE A 78 6.29 10.65 -6.88
CA ILE A 78 6.77 9.97 -5.67
C ILE A 78 6.00 10.50 -4.44
N PRO A 79 5.45 9.63 -3.58
CA PRO A 79 4.82 10.04 -2.33
C PRO A 79 5.80 10.80 -1.45
N ARG A 80 5.36 11.92 -0.86
CA ARG A 80 6.16 12.72 0.08
C ARG A 80 5.44 12.80 1.42
N ILE A 81 6.19 12.64 2.50
CA ILE A 81 5.68 12.93 3.85
C ILE A 81 5.72 14.45 4.00
N PRO A 82 4.60 15.14 4.24
CA PRO A 82 4.65 16.56 4.56
C PRO A 82 5.29 16.75 5.93
N ASP A 83 6.16 17.76 6.04
CA ASP A 83 6.69 18.21 7.33
C ASP A 83 5.53 18.49 8.31
N LEU A 84 5.76 18.24 9.60
CA LEU A 84 4.77 18.30 10.70
C LEU A 84 3.93 19.59 10.72
N VAL A 85 4.41 20.68 10.11
CA VAL A 85 3.77 22.00 10.10
C VAL A 85 2.62 22.11 9.09
N ALA A 86 2.50 21.18 8.13
CA ALA A 86 1.41 21.17 7.15
C ALA A 86 0.25 20.26 7.62
N GLU A 87 -0.52 20.71 8.61
CA GLU A 87 -1.65 19.96 9.19
C GLU A 87 -2.87 19.84 8.24
N GLU A 88 -2.90 20.63 7.17
CA GLU A 88 -4.12 20.86 6.36
C GLU A 88 -4.16 20.09 5.03
N ALA A 89 -3.08 19.38 4.66
CA ALA A 89 -3.08 18.57 3.45
C ALA A 89 -3.54 17.13 3.75
N GLU A 90 -4.75 16.75 3.31
CA GLU A 90 -5.23 15.36 3.33
C GLU A 90 -4.22 14.38 2.70
N SER A 91 -3.44 14.85 1.73
CA SER A 91 -2.40 14.11 1.00
C SER A 91 -1.23 13.60 1.87
N GLY A 92 -1.20 13.90 3.18
CA GLY A 92 -0.17 13.43 4.10
C GLY A 92 -0.63 12.41 5.14
N ARG A 93 -1.94 12.28 5.39
CA ARG A 93 -2.45 11.42 6.49
C ARG A 93 -2.27 9.93 6.18
N GLY A 94 -2.50 9.52 4.94
CA GLY A 94 -2.41 8.10 4.57
C GLY A 94 -1.00 7.53 4.67
N LEU A 95 0.04 8.29 4.31
CA LEU A 95 1.43 7.83 4.49
C LEU A 95 1.83 7.79 5.96
N ARG A 96 1.29 8.66 6.82
CA ARG A 96 1.54 8.60 8.28
C ARG A 96 0.98 7.33 8.89
N LEU A 97 -0.19 6.87 8.43
CA LEU A 97 -0.74 5.56 8.82
C LEU A 97 0.17 4.42 8.37
N VAL A 98 0.63 4.44 7.11
CA VAL A 98 1.61 3.44 6.63
C VAL A 98 2.86 3.44 7.51
N MET A 99 3.38 4.61 7.88
CA MET A 99 4.54 4.73 8.77
C MET A 99 4.28 4.20 10.19
N ALA A 100 3.08 4.40 10.73
CA ALA A 100 2.73 3.94 12.06
C ALA A 100 2.65 2.41 12.14
N TYR A 101 2.10 1.79 11.09
CA TYR A 101 1.88 0.34 11.04
C TYR A 101 3.06 -0.46 10.49
N ALA A 102 3.90 0.12 9.62
CA ALA A 102 4.98 -0.61 8.97
C ALA A 102 6.28 -0.58 9.78
N ASP A 103 7.02 -1.68 9.76
CA ASP A 103 8.39 -1.75 10.25
C ASP A 103 9.37 -1.07 9.30
N ARG A 104 9.14 -1.25 8.00
CA ARG A 104 9.88 -0.58 6.93
C ARG A 104 8.92 -0.22 5.81
N TRP A 105 9.19 0.86 5.13
CA TRP A 105 8.46 1.21 3.92
C TRP A 105 9.37 2.01 2.98
N GLY A 106 8.97 2.09 1.72
CA GLY A 106 9.74 2.83 0.73
C GLY A 106 9.07 2.89 -0.62
N VAL A 107 9.83 3.40 -1.59
CA VAL A 107 9.40 3.55 -2.98
C VAL A 107 10.50 3.04 -3.88
N ASP A 108 10.20 1.99 -4.62
CA ASP A 108 11.10 1.44 -5.63
C ASP A 108 10.72 1.96 -7.02
N ARG A 109 11.72 2.16 -7.87
CA ARG A 109 11.50 2.42 -9.29
C ARG A 109 11.00 1.13 -9.94
N ALA A 110 9.86 1.21 -10.63
CA ALA A 110 9.37 0.15 -11.50
C ALA A 110 9.68 0.53 -12.96
N PRO A 111 9.55 -0.40 -13.93
CA PRO A 111 9.71 -0.07 -15.34
C PRO A 111 8.88 1.16 -15.70
N LEU A 112 9.52 2.16 -16.31
CA LEU A 112 8.87 3.43 -16.64
C LEU A 112 7.59 3.16 -17.46
N PRO A 113 6.46 3.84 -17.16
CA PRO A 113 6.34 5.00 -16.27
C PRO A 113 5.91 4.66 -14.83
N CYS A 114 6.15 3.45 -14.32
CA CYS A 114 5.58 3.01 -13.03
C CYS A 114 6.46 3.33 -11.81
N LYS A 115 5.84 3.34 -10.63
CA LYS A 115 6.53 3.22 -9.32
C LYS A 115 5.89 2.12 -8.49
N THR A 116 6.65 1.59 -7.52
CA THR A 116 6.13 0.67 -6.52
C THR A 116 6.32 1.29 -5.14
N VAL A 117 5.21 1.56 -4.44
CA VAL A 117 5.24 1.90 -3.01
C VAL A 117 5.10 0.60 -2.23
N TRP A 118 5.97 0.39 -1.26
CA TRP A 118 6.01 -0.87 -0.50
C TRP A 118 6.10 -0.62 1.00
N ALA A 119 5.62 -1.59 1.77
CA ALA A 119 5.69 -1.63 3.21
C ALA A 119 5.93 -3.07 3.67
N GLU A 120 6.59 -3.21 4.81
CA GLU A 120 6.90 -4.48 5.45
C GLU A 120 6.38 -4.49 6.89
N VAL A 121 5.78 -5.61 7.28
CA VAL A 121 5.15 -5.83 8.58
C VAL A 121 5.73 -7.11 9.17
N ALA A 122 6.32 -7.00 10.36
CA ALA A 122 6.81 -8.13 11.14
C ALA A 122 5.65 -9.02 11.61
N PRO A 123 5.88 -10.34 11.79
CA PRO A 123 4.82 -11.29 12.13
C PRO A 123 4.10 -10.99 13.46
N ASP A 124 4.74 -10.29 14.37
CA ASP A 124 4.28 -9.93 15.71
C ASP A 124 3.86 -8.46 15.84
N ARG A 125 3.85 -7.70 14.72
CA ARG A 125 3.44 -6.30 14.72
C ARG A 125 1.96 -6.18 15.08
N ALA A 126 1.68 -5.52 16.19
CA ALA A 126 0.34 -5.14 16.64
C ALA A 126 -0.01 -3.69 16.24
N ASP A 127 -1.27 -3.30 16.46
CA ASP A 127 -1.75 -1.91 16.36
C ASP A 127 -0.91 -0.99 17.28
N PRO A 128 -0.42 0.17 16.80
CA PRO A 128 0.40 1.10 17.58
C PRO A 128 -0.34 1.81 18.73
#